data_AF-A0A1A6FL23-F1
#
_entry.id   AF-A0A1A6FL23-F1
#
_cell.length_a   1.000
_cell.length_b   1.000
_cell.length_c   1.000
_cell.angle_alpha   90.00
_cell.angle_beta   90.00
_cell.angle_gamma   90.00
#
_symmetry.space_group_name_H-M   'P 1'
#
loop_
_entity.id
_entity.type
_entity.pdbx_description
1 polymer ?
#
loop_
_entity_poly.entity_id
_entity_poly.type
_entity_poly.pdbx_seq_one_letter_code
_entity_poly.pdbx_strand_id
1 'polypeptide(L)'
;MTERLFVGVLGHRNSGKSTTWNTLFGATVRTGQYPRTLNLHGGEGVEVFLISGSPEERQLYASDILENQDCRIVICSIQYTEAVRKTLDYVVEEKFDLFVQWLNPGRNDVGESYDRLGLTPWLLGHSATVSIRDGKVPPVARTEEIRQFIHGWAKARGLTFTCLQ
;
A
#
# COMPACT_ATOMS: atom_id res chain seq x y z
N MET A 1 -11.37 -19.87 0.14
CA MET A 1 -11.00 -18.72 1.00
C MET A 1 -11.10 -17.47 0.16
N THR A 2 -11.50 -16.36 0.77
CA THR A 2 -11.62 -15.07 0.08
C THR A 2 -10.24 -14.45 -0.06
N GLU A 3 -9.66 -14.51 -1.26
CA GLU A 3 -8.36 -13.88 -1.55
C GLU A 3 -8.46 -12.36 -1.35
N ARG A 4 -7.49 -11.79 -0.62
CA ARG A 4 -7.36 -10.35 -0.31
C ARG A 4 -5.95 -9.90 -0.63
N LEU A 5 -5.79 -8.62 -1.00
CA LEU A 5 -4.52 -7.99 -1.34
C LEU A 5 -4.23 -6.82 -0.40
N PHE A 6 -3.02 -6.77 0.13
CA PHE A 6 -2.49 -5.65 0.88
C PHE A 6 -1.34 -5.00 0.11
N VAL A 7 -1.48 -3.71 -0.20
CA VAL A 7 -0.47 -2.88 -0.87
C VAL A 7 0.04 -1.83 0.12
N GLY A 8 1.23 -2.06 0.67
CA GLY A 8 1.89 -1.15 1.59
C GLY A 8 2.82 -0.18 0.86
N VAL A 9 2.77 1.11 1.22
CA VAL A 9 3.88 2.05 0.94
C VAL A 9 4.60 2.33 2.25
N LEU A 10 5.80 1.77 2.36
CA LEU A 10 6.66 1.83 3.54
C LEU A 10 7.61 3.02 3.46
N GLY A 11 7.88 3.67 4.60
CA GLY A 11 8.99 4.60 4.72
C GLY A 11 8.88 5.49 5.96
N HIS A 12 9.93 6.28 6.20
CA HIS A 12 9.97 7.24 7.30
C HIS A 12 8.84 8.28 7.26
N ARG A 13 8.73 9.06 8.34
CA ARG A 13 7.85 10.23 8.36
C ARG A 13 8.24 11.16 7.22
N ASN A 14 7.25 11.70 6.52
CA ASN A 14 7.46 12.59 5.37
C ASN A 14 8.24 11.96 4.20
N SER A 15 8.26 10.62 4.05
CA SER A 15 8.96 9.92 2.96
C SER A 15 8.32 10.07 1.58
N GLY A 16 7.12 10.65 1.48
CA GLY A 16 6.38 10.79 0.22
C GLY A 16 5.25 9.78 0.03
N LYS A 17 4.82 9.06 1.08
CA LYS A 17 3.70 8.11 1.04
C LYS A 17 2.41 8.77 0.55
N SER A 18 1.99 9.87 1.17
CA SER A 18 0.79 10.62 0.75
C SER A 18 0.89 11.15 -0.68
N THR A 19 2.07 11.59 -1.11
CA THR A 19 2.31 12.01 -2.49
C THR A 19 2.11 10.85 -3.47
N THR A 20 2.54 9.65 -3.09
CA THR A 20 2.34 8.43 -3.89
C THR A 20 0.85 8.13 -4.06
N TRP A 21 0.06 8.16 -2.98
CA TRP A 21 -1.38 7.96 -3.07
C TRP A 21 -2.09 9.06 -3.87
N ASN A 22 -1.75 10.32 -3.65
CA ASN A 22 -2.36 11.42 -4.40
C ASN A 22 -2.12 11.29 -5.91
N THR A 23 -0.91 10.91 -6.31
CA THR A 23 -0.61 10.66 -7.72
C THR A 23 -1.30 9.40 -8.25
N LEU A 24 -1.38 8.32 -7.45
CA LEU A 24 -2.10 7.11 -7.85
C LEU A 24 -3.60 7.39 -8.13
N PHE A 25 -4.24 8.26 -7.35
CA PHE A 25 -5.64 8.65 -7.55
C PHE A 25 -5.84 9.86 -8.47
N GLY A 26 -4.76 10.54 -8.90
CA GLY A 26 -4.84 11.79 -9.67
C GLY A 26 -5.47 12.96 -8.89
N ALA A 27 -5.66 12.84 -7.58
CA ALA A 27 -6.30 13.83 -6.72
C ALA A 27 -5.80 13.70 -5.28
N THR A 28 -6.00 14.75 -4.47
CA THR A 28 -5.68 14.66 -3.03
C THR A 28 -6.61 13.68 -2.34
N VAL A 29 -6.05 12.63 -1.75
CA VAL A 29 -6.79 11.60 -1.02
C VAL A 29 -6.42 11.57 0.46
N ARG A 30 -7.40 11.19 1.28
CA ARG A 30 -7.25 10.99 2.72
C ARG A 30 -7.84 9.62 3.07
N THR A 31 -7.52 9.14 4.26
CA THR A 31 -8.15 7.94 4.83
C THR A 31 -9.65 8.16 4.84
N GLY A 32 -10.38 7.28 4.15
CA GLY A 32 -11.82 7.31 4.09
C GLY A 32 -12.42 6.27 5.04
N GLN A 33 -13.73 6.37 5.26
CA GLN A 33 -14.51 5.33 5.95
C GLN A 33 -15.03 4.26 4.98
N TYR A 34 -15.02 4.55 3.68
CA TYR A 34 -15.62 3.71 2.66
C TYR A 34 -14.60 3.35 1.57
N PRO A 35 -14.76 2.18 0.91
CA PRO A 35 -14.04 1.84 -0.31
C PRO A 35 -14.17 2.93 -1.37
N ARG A 36 -13.18 2.99 -2.26
CA ARG A 36 -13.09 3.97 -3.34
C ARG A 36 -12.68 3.27 -4.62
N THR A 37 -13.16 3.78 -5.75
CA THR A 37 -12.70 3.33 -7.06
C THR A 37 -11.29 3.83 -7.34
N LEU A 38 -10.39 2.90 -7.65
CA LEU A 38 -9.10 3.16 -8.26
C LEU A 38 -9.21 2.88 -9.76
N ASN A 39 -9.00 3.92 -10.58
CA ASN A 39 -8.94 3.75 -12.04
C ASN A 39 -7.71 2.91 -12.41
N LEU A 40 -7.89 1.95 -13.30
CA LEU A 40 -6.85 1.06 -13.83
C LEU A 40 -6.66 1.33 -15.33
N HIS A 41 -5.90 0.48 -16.01
CA HIS A 41 -5.70 0.60 -17.47
C HIS A 41 -6.94 0.16 -18.25
N GLY A 42 -7.03 0.59 -19.51
CA GLY A 42 -8.09 0.14 -20.42
C GLY A 42 -9.50 0.61 -20.06
N GLY A 43 -9.64 1.66 -19.24
CA GLY A 43 -10.94 2.13 -18.76
C GLY A 43 -11.55 1.26 -17.66
N GLU A 44 -10.76 0.39 -17.04
CA GLU A 44 -11.18 -0.42 -15.91
C GLU A 44 -11.02 0.32 -14.59
N GLY A 45 -11.71 -0.16 -13.56
CA GLY A 45 -11.57 0.25 -12.19
C GLY A 45 -11.66 -0.93 -11.23
N VAL A 46 -11.24 -0.70 -10.00
CA VAL A 46 -11.38 -1.65 -8.90
C VAL A 46 -11.68 -0.92 -7.60
N GLU A 47 -12.42 -1.56 -6.70
CA GLU A 47 -12.64 -1.03 -5.37
C GLU A 47 -11.43 -1.30 -4.48
N VAL A 48 -10.95 -0.24 -3.80
CA VAL A 48 -9.86 -0.32 -2.83
C VAL A 48 -10.23 0.42 -1.55
N PHE A 49 -9.70 -0.05 -0.42
CA PHE A 49 -9.80 0.63 0.86
C PHE A 49 -8.48 1.33 1.21
N LEU A 50 -8.49 2.66 1.30
CA LEU A 50 -7.30 3.48 1.51
C LEU A 50 -7.09 3.86 2.98
N ILE A 51 -5.96 3.42 3.54
CA ILE A 51 -5.41 3.87 4.82
C ILE A 51 -4.22 4.79 4.55
N SER A 52 -4.52 6.07 4.27
CA SER A 52 -3.51 7.02 3.80
C SER A 52 -2.51 7.50 4.87
N GLY A 53 -2.91 7.50 6.15
CA GLY A 53 -2.03 7.83 7.27
C GLY A 53 -1.61 6.56 7.97
N SER A 54 -0.33 6.48 8.36
CA SER A 54 0.21 5.24 8.89
C SER A 54 -0.48 4.87 10.20
N PRO A 55 -0.95 3.62 10.38
CA PRO A 55 -1.53 3.18 11.65
C PRO A 55 -0.61 3.50 12.84
N GLU A 56 0.70 3.38 12.62
CA GLU A 56 1.74 3.68 13.62
C GLU A 56 1.76 5.16 14.03
N GLU A 57 1.44 6.08 13.11
CA GLU A 57 1.34 7.53 13.41
C GLU A 57 0.07 7.87 14.17
N ARG A 58 -0.96 7.02 14.09
CA ARG A 58 -2.30 7.28 14.62
C ARG A 58 -2.64 6.49 15.89
N GLN A 59 -1.75 5.59 16.33
CA GLN A 59 -2.00 4.64 17.41
C GLN A 59 -3.30 3.83 17.21
N LEU A 60 -3.70 3.63 15.95
CA LEU A 60 -4.82 2.79 15.57
C LEU A 60 -4.29 1.41 15.21
N TYR A 61 -4.92 0.35 15.70
CA TYR A 61 -4.53 -1.00 15.30
C TYR A 61 -5.07 -1.28 13.90
N ALA A 62 -4.22 -1.89 13.05
CA ALA A 62 -4.63 -2.30 11.71
C ALA A 62 -5.85 -3.25 11.77
N SER A 63 -5.92 -4.08 12.82
CA SER A 63 -7.09 -4.91 13.13
C SER A 63 -8.38 -4.10 13.20
N ASP A 64 -8.41 -3.01 13.96
CA ASP A 64 -9.63 -2.21 14.18
C ASP A 64 -10.15 -1.58 12.88
N ILE A 65 -9.23 -1.27 11.96
CA ILE A 65 -9.55 -0.68 10.66
C ILE A 65 -10.00 -1.75 9.65
N LEU A 66 -9.49 -2.97 9.76
CA LEU A 66 -9.62 -4.01 8.73
C LEU A 66 -10.63 -5.11 9.07
N GLU A 67 -10.98 -5.27 10.36
CA GLU A 67 -11.89 -6.33 10.86
C GLU A 67 -13.31 -6.20 10.29
N ASN A 68 -13.77 -5.00 9.97
CA ASN A 68 -15.09 -4.76 9.38
C ASN A 68 -15.04 -4.31 7.92
N GLN A 69 -13.94 -4.61 7.21
CA GLN A 69 -13.76 -4.17 5.83
C GLN A 69 -13.84 -5.32 4.82
N ASP A 70 -14.98 -5.38 4.12
CA ASP A 70 -15.24 -6.38 3.07
C ASP A 70 -14.42 -6.15 1.80
N CYS A 71 -13.80 -4.97 1.65
CA CYS A 71 -12.98 -4.65 0.50
C CYS A 71 -11.81 -5.64 0.36
N ARG A 72 -11.65 -6.20 -0.85
CA ARG A 72 -10.61 -7.20 -1.15
C ARG A 72 -9.23 -6.60 -1.30
N ILE A 73 -9.12 -5.31 -1.59
CA ILE A 73 -7.83 -4.65 -1.80
C ILE A 73 -7.69 -3.53 -0.78
N VAL A 74 -6.70 -3.65 0.08
CA VAL A 74 -6.33 -2.63 1.06
C VAL A 74 -5.05 -1.98 0.58
N ILE A 75 -5.03 -0.66 0.52
CA ILE A 75 -3.83 0.12 0.24
C ILE A 75 -3.51 0.97 1.46
N CYS A 76 -2.26 0.93 1.93
CA CYS A 76 -1.91 1.43 3.25
C CYS A 76 -0.55 2.12 3.28
N SER A 77 -0.49 3.34 3.83
CA SER A 77 0.78 3.90 4.29
C SER A 77 1.23 3.14 5.54
N ILE A 78 2.46 2.69 5.59
CA ILE A 78 3.05 2.10 6.80
C ILE A 78 4.36 2.81 7.15
N GLN A 79 4.57 3.08 8.44
CA GLN A 79 5.75 3.83 8.87
C GLN A 79 6.90 2.87 9.20
N TYR A 80 8.11 3.19 8.70
CA TYR A 80 9.32 2.44 9.05
C TYR A 80 9.70 2.72 10.53
N THR A 81 9.11 1.94 11.44
CA THR A 81 9.31 1.96 12.89
C THR A 81 9.10 0.55 13.44
N GLU A 82 9.54 0.26 14.67
CA GLU A 82 9.31 -1.03 15.32
C GLU A 82 7.82 -1.44 15.37
N ALA A 83 6.91 -0.46 15.45
CA ALA A 83 5.47 -0.71 15.53
C ALA A 83 4.88 -1.33 14.25
N VAL A 84 5.58 -1.22 13.11
CA VAL A 84 5.09 -1.71 11.81
C VAL A 84 4.88 -3.22 11.78
N ARG A 85 5.63 -3.95 12.62
CA ARG A 85 5.50 -5.41 12.78
C ARG A 85 4.05 -5.79 13.07
N LYS A 86 3.37 -5.08 13.97
CA LYS A 86 1.97 -5.36 14.33
C LYS A 86 1.03 -5.28 13.13
N THR A 87 1.21 -4.27 12.29
CA THR A 87 0.41 -4.11 11.07
C THR A 87 0.67 -5.25 10.08
N LEU A 88 1.95 -5.62 9.90
CA LEU A 88 2.33 -6.66 8.95
C LEU A 88 1.96 -8.07 9.45
N ASP A 89 2.12 -8.35 10.74
CA ASP A 89 1.74 -9.60 11.38
C ASP A 89 0.25 -9.86 11.18
N TYR A 90 -0.60 -8.86 11.45
CA TYR A 90 -2.05 -8.95 11.19
C TYR A 90 -2.36 -9.28 9.73
N VAL A 91 -1.72 -8.58 8.78
CA VAL A 91 -1.94 -8.80 7.34
C VAL A 91 -1.53 -10.21 6.92
N VAL A 92 -0.46 -10.76 7.50
CA VAL A 92 -0.02 -12.15 7.25
C VAL A 92 -0.97 -13.15 7.89
N GLU A 93 -1.38 -12.94 9.14
CA GLU A 93 -2.34 -13.80 9.86
C GLU A 93 -3.68 -13.91 9.12
N GLU A 94 -4.14 -12.79 8.55
CA GLU A 94 -5.34 -12.70 7.71
C GLU A 94 -5.13 -13.18 6.26
N LYS A 95 -3.95 -13.74 5.94
CA LYS A 95 -3.61 -14.38 4.66
C LYS A 95 -3.82 -13.49 3.44
N PHE A 96 -3.46 -12.22 3.57
CA PHE A 96 -3.40 -11.35 2.40
C PHE A 96 -2.26 -11.80 1.47
N ASP A 97 -2.41 -11.55 0.17
CA ASP A 97 -1.27 -11.37 -0.72
C ASP A 97 -0.62 -10.02 -0.38
N LEU A 98 0.71 -9.97 -0.31
CA LEU A 98 1.43 -8.76 0.11
C LEU A 98 2.25 -8.17 -1.05
N PHE A 99 2.04 -6.88 -1.30
CA PHE A 99 2.95 -6.04 -2.06
C PHE A 99 3.39 -4.87 -1.20
N VAL A 100 4.69 -4.64 -1.05
CA VAL A 100 5.23 -3.51 -0.29
C VAL A 100 6.24 -2.73 -1.13
N GLN A 101 5.95 -1.45 -1.34
CA GLN A 101 6.89 -0.51 -1.94
C GLN A 101 7.54 0.34 -0.85
N TRP A 102 8.83 0.13 -0.61
CA TRP A 102 9.62 0.90 0.34
C TRP A 102 10.22 2.14 -0.31
N LEU A 103 9.85 3.32 0.18
CA LEU A 103 10.47 4.60 -0.18
C LEU A 103 11.79 4.75 0.58
N ASN A 104 12.89 4.44 -0.11
CA ASN A 104 14.24 4.48 0.43
C ASN A 104 15.23 4.93 -0.67
N PRO A 105 15.80 6.16 -0.57
CA PRO A 105 15.54 7.14 0.49
C PRO A 105 14.10 7.64 0.44
N GLY A 106 13.56 8.05 1.58
CA GLY A 106 12.35 8.86 1.62
C GLY A 106 12.57 10.26 1.03
N ARG A 107 11.49 10.92 0.60
CA ARG A 107 11.50 12.29 0.03
C ARG A 107 12.35 13.29 0.83
N ASN A 108 12.26 13.24 2.15
CA ASN A 108 12.96 14.15 3.05
C ASN A 108 14.12 13.49 3.81
N ASP A 109 14.48 12.26 3.46
CA ASP A 109 15.61 11.57 4.07
C ASP A 109 16.91 12.16 3.55
N VAL A 110 17.99 12.15 4.34
CA VAL A 110 19.29 12.66 3.89
C VAL A 110 19.89 11.76 2.79
N GLY A 111 19.63 10.46 2.89
CA GLY A 111 20.09 9.44 1.94
C GLY A 111 19.41 8.11 2.25
N GLU A 112 19.89 7.06 1.61
CA GLU A 112 19.38 5.70 1.83
C GLU A 112 19.54 5.27 3.29
N SER A 113 18.60 4.46 3.74
CA SER A 113 18.56 3.87 5.07
C SER A 113 18.73 2.37 4.96
N TYR A 114 19.63 1.81 5.77
CA TYR A 114 19.75 0.36 5.91
C TYR A 114 18.51 -0.23 6.59
N ASP A 115 18.17 -1.46 6.21
CA ASP A 115 17.06 -2.21 6.81
C ASP A 115 17.41 -2.74 8.22
N ARG A 116 17.54 -1.81 9.17
CA ARG A 116 17.85 -2.10 10.58
C ARG A 116 16.78 -2.94 11.29
N LEU A 117 15.55 -2.95 10.77
CA LEU A 117 14.42 -3.66 11.36
C LEU A 117 14.23 -5.07 10.77
N GLY A 118 15.01 -5.41 9.74
CA GLY A 118 14.89 -6.67 9.00
C GLY A 118 13.50 -6.84 8.39
N LEU A 119 12.88 -5.77 7.89
CA LEU A 119 11.55 -5.82 7.30
C LEU A 119 11.57 -6.52 5.94
N THR A 120 12.55 -6.22 5.10
CA THR A 120 12.72 -6.81 3.77
C THR A 120 12.89 -8.33 3.84
N PRO A 121 13.87 -8.89 4.59
CA PRO A 121 14.00 -10.34 4.68
C PRO A 121 12.77 -11.00 5.31
N TRP A 122 12.12 -10.34 6.27
CA TRP A 122 10.89 -10.88 6.86
C TRP A 122 9.71 -10.89 5.87
N LEU A 123 9.53 -9.81 5.10
CA LEU A 123 8.48 -9.71 4.08
C LEU A 123 8.66 -10.79 3.01
N LEU A 124 9.90 -10.95 2.53
CA LEU A 124 10.24 -12.00 1.57
C LEU A 124 10.02 -13.40 2.15
N GLY A 125 10.34 -13.62 3.44
CA GLY A 125 10.06 -14.87 4.15
C GLY A 125 8.57 -15.22 4.23
N HIS A 126 7.69 -14.22 4.10
CA HIS A 126 6.23 -14.37 4.03
C HIS A 126 5.69 -14.25 2.60
N SER A 127 6.52 -14.51 1.59
CA SER A 127 6.15 -14.49 0.16
C SER A 127 5.62 -13.13 -0.34
N ALA A 128 5.93 -12.03 0.34
CA ALA A 128 5.58 -10.71 -0.14
C ALA A 128 6.41 -10.32 -1.37
N THR A 129 5.79 -9.59 -2.29
CA THR A 129 6.52 -8.85 -3.32
C THR A 129 7.01 -7.53 -2.72
N VAL A 130 8.32 -7.29 -2.74
CA VAL A 130 8.92 -6.06 -2.21
C VAL A 130 9.61 -5.29 -3.33
N SER A 131 9.35 -3.99 -3.43
CA SER A 131 10.13 -3.09 -4.28
C SER A 131 10.66 -1.90 -3.49
N ILE A 132 11.87 -1.44 -3.85
CA ILE A 132 12.51 -0.28 -3.23
C ILE A 132 12.56 0.84 -4.27
N ARG A 133 12.08 2.03 -3.90
CA ARG A 133 12.00 3.20 -4.80
C ARG A 133 12.50 4.45 -4.09
N ASP A 134 13.08 5.35 -4.87
CA ASP A 134 13.47 6.66 -4.39
C ASP A 134 12.23 7.55 -4.19
N GLY A 135 12.00 8.00 -2.96
CA GLY A 135 10.92 8.91 -2.59
C GLY A 135 11.19 10.37 -2.97
N LYS A 136 12.44 10.73 -3.32
CA LYS A 136 12.87 12.07 -3.73
C LYS A 136 12.51 12.39 -5.18
N VAL A 137 12.39 11.38 -6.04
CA VAL A 137 12.02 11.55 -7.45
C VAL A 137 10.49 11.66 -7.63
N PRO A 138 10.02 12.20 -8.77
CA PRO A 138 8.59 12.27 -9.09
C PRO A 138 7.88 10.90 -8.96
N PRO A 139 6.64 10.87 -8.41
CA PRO A 139 5.93 9.63 -8.07
C PRO A 139 5.46 8.79 -9.25
N VAL A 140 5.44 9.33 -10.47
CA VAL A 140 4.73 8.74 -11.62
C VAL A 140 5.11 7.28 -11.85
N ALA A 141 6.40 6.97 -11.95
CA ALA A 141 6.86 5.60 -12.22
C ALA A 141 6.49 4.63 -11.09
N ARG A 142 6.68 5.03 -9.83
CA ARG A 142 6.39 4.16 -8.67
C ARG A 142 4.89 3.95 -8.45
N THR A 143 4.06 4.92 -8.81
CA THR A 143 2.60 4.78 -8.76
C THR A 143 2.06 3.93 -9.90
N GLU A 144 2.70 3.99 -11.07
CA GLU A 144 2.35 3.15 -12.20
C GLU A 144 2.63 1.68 -11.91
N GLU A 145 3.76 1.37 -11.26
CA GLU A 145 4.06 0.02 -10.78
C GLU A 145 2.99 -0.52 -9.81
N ILE A 146 2.57 0.30 -8.83
CA ILE A 146 1.48 -0.07 -7.91
C ILE A 146 0.19 -0.35 -8.69
N ARG A 147 -0.14 0.50 -9.67
CA ARG A 147 -1.35 0.35 -10.49
C ARG A 147 -1.32 -0.94 -11.31
N GLN A 148 -0.19 -1.24 -11.95
CA GLN A 148 -0.01 -2.45 -12.75
C GLN A 148 -0.10 -3.71 -11.89
N PHE A 149 0.50 -3.69 -10.69
CA PHE A 149 0.39 -4.80 -9.75
C PHE A 149 -1.06 -5.06 -9.33
N ILE A 150 -1.76 -4.00 -8.89
CA ILE A 150 -3.17 -4.08 -8.51
C ILE A 150 -4.02 -4.55 -9.69
N HIS A 151 -3.76 -4.03 -10.89
CA HIS A 151 -4.50 -4.39 -12.11
C HIS A 151 -4.34 -5.87 -12.43
N GLY A 152 -3.11 -6.38 -12.51
CA GLY A 152 -2.85 -7.79 -12.78
C GLY A 152 -3.48 -8.70 -11.74
N TRP A 153 -3.33 -8.36 -10.46
CA TRP A 153 -3.90 -9.13 -9.35
C TRP A 153 -5.43 -9.17 -9.38
N ALA A 154 -6.08 -8.02 -9.57
CA ALA A 154 -7.54 -7.88 -9.60
C ALA A 154 -8.15 -8.51 -10.85
N LYS A 155 -7.49 -8.35 -12.00
CA LYS A 155 -7.97 -8.87 -13.29
C LYS A 155 -8.01 -10.39 -13.30
N ALA A 156 -6.97 -11.05 -12.78
CA ALA A 156 -6.92 -12.51 -12.65
C ALA A 156 -8.05 -13.08 -11.78
N ARG A 157 -8.66 -12.25 -10.93
CA ARG A 157 -9.72 -12.62 -9.98
C ARG A 157 -11.10 -12.12 -10.38
N GLY A 158 -11.24 -11.48 -11.54
CA GLY A 158 -12.51 -10.91 -12.01
C GLY A 158 -13.05 -9.79 -11.12
N LEU A 159 -12.16 -9.04 -10.43
CA LEU A 159 -12.55 -7.95 -9.53
C LEU A 159 -12.60 -6.58 -10.22
N THR A 160 -12.17 -6.50 -11.48
CA THR A 160 -12.19 -5.28 -12.28
C THR A 160 -13.57 -5.04 -12.89
N PHE A 161 -14.01 -3.79 -12.95
CA PHE A 161 -15.22 -3.37 -13.64
C PHE A 161 -14.92 -2.22 -14.61
N THR A 162 -15.82 -1.96 -15.56
CA THR A 162 -15.69 -0.82 -16.47
C THR A 162 -15.98 0.48 -15.72
N CYS A 163 -15.05 1.43 -15.73
CA CYS A 163 -15.31 2.79 -15.28
C CYS A 163 -16.06 3.55 -16.37
N LEU A 164 -17.23 4.09 -16.02
CA LEU A 164 -17.88 5.11 -16.86
C LEU A 164 -17.04 6.40 -16.71
N GLN A 165 -16.52 6.90 -17.83
CA GLN A 165 -15.82 8.19 -17.91
C GLN A 165 -16.81 9.35 -17.75
#